data_AF-A0AAN5HZ83-F1
#
_entry.id   AF-A0AAN5HZ83-F1
#
_cell.length_a   1.000
_cell.length_b   1.000
_cell.length_c   1.000
_cell.angle_alpha   90.00
_cell.angle_beta   90.00
_cell.angle_gamma   90.00
#
_symmetry.space_group_name_H-M   'P 1'
#
loop_
_entity.id
_entity.type
_entity.pdbx_description
1 polymer ?
#
loop_
_entity_poly.entity_id
_entity_poly.type
_entity_poly.pdbx_seq_one_letter_code
_entity_poly.pdbx_strand_id
1 'polypeptide(L)'
;SILVLLPLLALATSSMLSDLSKELVDEGLLTLDEDAVPTTTCMITLRNGSSISKTCYMTEGFGPRSAGCYAVWAGTSLIAQGCYSNQEISLRDQCRKDECKSDGKSPVVSFCCCFGHLCNA
;
A
#
# COMPACT_ATOMS: atom_id res chain seq x y z
N SER A 1 -8.80 4.46 53.43
CA SER A 1 -8.87 4.67 51.98
C SER A 1 -7.65 4.07 51.33
N ILE A 2 -7.78 2.99 50.57
CA ILE A 2 -6.66 2.32 49.89
C ILE A 2 -6.65 2.81 48.45
N LEU A 3 -5.58 3.51 48.08
CA LEU A 3 -5.35 4.01 46.73
C LEU A 3 -4.85 2.83 45.88
N VAL A 4 -5.70 2.30 44.99
CA VAL A 4 -5.33 1.26 44.05
C VAL A 4 -4.65 1.92 42.85
N LEU A 5 -3.32 1.89 42.80
CA LEU A 5 -2.57 2.19 41.58
C LEU A 5 -2.74 1.02 40.61
N LEU A 6 -3.62 1.17 39.62
CA LEU A 6 -3.59 0.31 38.43
C LEU A 6 -2.39 0.71 37.56
N PRO A 7 -1.49 -0.22 37.21
CA PRO A 7 -0.53 0.04 36.14
C PRO A 7 -1.31 0.06 34.83
N LEU A 8 -1.34 1.20 34.14
CA LEU A 8 -1.64 1.26 32.73
C LEU A 8 -0.55 0.45 32.01
N LEU A 9 -0.81 -0.83 31.75
CA LEU A 9 -0.08 -1.57 30.73
C LEU A 9 -0.47 -0.96 29.39
N ALA A 10 0.35 -0.01 28.92
CA ALA A 10 0.39 0.33 27.51
C ALA A 10 0.82 -0.95 26.79
N LEU A 11 -0.16 -1.67 26.22
CA LEU A 11 0.12 -2.68 25.21
C LEU A 11 0.73 -1.94 24.02
N ALA A 12 2.06 -1.89 23.98
CA ALA A 12 2.78 -1.55 22.77
C ALA A 12 2.42 -2.63 21.75
N THR A 13 1.44 -2.36 20.89
CA THR A 13 1.19 -3.16 19.70
C THR A 13 2.36 -2.89 18.77
N SER A 14 3.46 -3.61 18.95
CA SER A 14 4.48 -3.73 17.92
C SER A 14 3.75 -4.22 16.67
N SER A 15 3.60 -3.36 15.67
CA SER A 15 3.01 -3.72 14.39
C SER A 15 3.99 -4.70 13.73
N MET A 16 3.79 -5.99 14.02
CA MET A 16 4.59 -7.04 13.41
C MET A 16 4.36 -6.93 11.90
N LEU A 17 5.43 -6.61 11.19
CA LEU A 17 5.41 -6.53 9.74
C LEU A 17 4.80 -7.82 9.19
N SER A 18 3.87 -7.69 8.24
CA SER A 18 3.32 -8.84 7.54
C SER A 18 4.41 -9.56 6.75
N ASP A 19 4.23 -10.85 6.45
CA ASP A 19 5.27 -11.61 5.75
C ASP A 19 5.49 -11.06 4.34
N LEU A 20 4.42 -10.59 3.69
CA LEU A 20 4.53 -9.83 2.44
C LEU A 20 5.34 -8.53 2.62
N SER A 21 5.10 -7.77 3.70
CA SER A 21 5.85 -6.52 3.89
C SER A 21 7.34 -6.79 4.12
N LYS A 22 7.69 -7.87 4.84
CA LYS A 22 9.10 -8.26 5.02
C LYS A 22 9.74 -8.60 3.67
N GLU A 23 9.08 -9.47 2.91
CA GLU A 23 9.50 -9.87 1.57
C GLU A 23 9.74 -8.65 0.66
N LEU A 24 8.78 -7.72 0.61
CA LEU A 24 8.88 -6.54 -0.25
C LEU A 24 9.92 -5.52 0.23
N VAL A 25 10.17 -5.42 1.54
CA VAL A 25 11.26 -4.59 2.07
C VAL A 25 12.62 -5.20 1.74
N ASP A 26 12.78 -6.51 1.91
CA ASP A 26 14.01 -7.23 1.58
C ASP A 26 14.36 -7.12 0.08
N GLU A 27 13.34 -7.06 -0.78
CA GLU A 27 13.48 -6.85 -2.22
C GLU A 27 13.65 -5.37 -2.63
N GLY A 28 13.56 -4.43 -1.69
CA GLY A 28 13.68 -2.99 -1.98
C GLY A 28 12.46 -2.38 -2.68
N LEU A 29 11.32 -3.07 -2.67
CA LEU A 29 10.06 -2.62 -3.27
C LEU A 29 9.23 -1.75 -2.32
N LEU A 30 9.42 -1.94 -1.01
CA LEU A 30 8.91 -1.07 0.04
C LEU A 30 10.05 -0.53 0.89
N THR A 31 9.80 0.60 1.53
CA THR A 31 10.65 1.19 2.56
C THR A 31 9.94 1.14 3.91
N LEU A 32 10.70 1.27 5.00
CA LEU A 32 10.14 1.51 6.33
C LEU A 32 10.31 2.98 6.67
N ASP A 33 9.28 3.59 7.26
CA ASP A 33 9.42 4.92 7.86
C ASP A 33 10.07 4.86 9.26
N GLU A 34 10.10 6.01 9.95
CA GLU A 34 10.70 6.14 11.28
C GLU A 34 10.01 5.27 12.34
N ASP A 35 8.73 4.93 12.13
CA ASP A 35 7.90 4.10 13.01
C ASP A 35 7.86 2.63 12.56
N ALA A 36 8.74 2.24 11.64
CA ALA A 36 8.80 0.92 11.03
C ALA A 36 7.51 0.53 10.27
N VAL A 37 6.76 1.50 9.75
CA VAL A 37 5.57 1.27 8.93
C VAL A 37 6.00 1.08 7.46
N PRO A 38 5.51 0.03 6.78
CA PRO A 38 5.76 -0.14 5.35
C PRO A 38 5.21 1.03 4.52
N THR A 39 6.06 1.55 3.65
CA THR A 39 5.79 2.69 2.78
C THR A 39 6.27 2.43 1.35
N THR A 40 5.66 3.10 0.39
CA THR A 40 6.16 3.22 -1.00
C THR A 40 5.81 4.59 -1.56
N THR A 41 6.45 5.00 -2.65
CA THR A 41 6.05 6.22 -3.37
C THR A 41 5.23 5.83 -4.59
N CYS A 42 4.06 6.43 -4.78
CA CYS A 42 3.19 6.19 -5.93
C CYS A 42 2.86 7.48 -6.68
N MET A 43 2.50 7.36 -7.95
CA MET A 43 1.78 8.42 -8.66
C MET A 43 0.35 8.51 -8.14
N ILE A 44 -0.14 9.73 -7.95
CA ILE A 44 -1.50 10.04 -7.49
C ILE A 44 -2.14 11.04 -8.43
N THR A 45 -3.36 10.75 -8.90
CA THR A 45 -4.16 11.71 -9.67
C THR A 45 -4.86 12.70 -8.75
N LEU A 46 -4.65 13.99 -8.97
CA LEU A 46 -5.30 15.08 -8.26
C LEU A 46 -6.64 15.45 -8.89
N ARG A 47 -7.49 16.17 -8.15
CA ARG A 47 -8.83 16.61 -8.62
C ARG A 47 -8.80 17.49 -9.86
N ASN A 48 -7.67 18.18 -10.12
CA ASN A 48 -7.46 19.01 -11.30
C ASN A 48 -6.94 18.21 -12.52
N GLY A 49 -6.85 16.88 -12.42
CA GLY A 49 -6.34 16.00 -13.48
C GLY A 49 -4.82 15.89 -13.58
N SER A 50 -4.05 16.67 -12.79
CA SER A 50 -2.60 16.50 -12.73
C SER A 50 -2.19 15.29 -11.88
N SER A 51 -1.00 14.75 -12.10
CA SER A 51 -0.42 13.68 -11.29
C SER A 51 0.77 14.17 -10.48
N ILE A 52 0.87 13.72 -9.22
CA ILE A 52 2.02 13.97 -8.34
C ILE A 52 2.54 12.67 -7.75
N SER A 53 3.81 12.63 -7.38
CA SER A 53 4.36 11.56 -6.55
C SER A 53 4.02 11.80 -5.07
N LYS A 54 3.58 10.78 -4.35
CA LYS A 54 3.32 10.85 -2.91
C LYS A 54 3.74 9.57 -2.20
N THR A 55 4.28 9.70 -0.99
CA THR A 55 4.48 8.56 -0.09
C THR A 55 3.14 8.01 0.39
N CYS A 56 2.99 6.70 0.24
CA CYS A 56 1.85 5.89 0.61
C CYS A 56 2.23 5.02 1.80
N TYR A 57 1.43 5.11 2.86
CA TYR A 57 1.64 4.35 4.10
C TYR A 57 0.69 3.15 4.13
N MET A 58 1.16 2.04 4.70
CA MET A 58 0.26 0.98 5.12
C MET A 58 -0.74 1.53 6.14
N THR A 59 -2.03 1.34 5.87
CA THR A 59 -3.09 1.77 6.79
C THR A 59 -3.33 0.71 7.86
N GLU A 60 -3.66 1.14 9.07
CA GLU A 60 -4.14 0.25 10.13
C GLU A 60 -5.39 -0.53 9.71
N GLY A 61 -5.62 -1.68 10.35
CA GLY A 61 -6.80 -2.50 10.11
C GLY A 61 -6.63 -3.92 10.64
N PHE A 62 -7.64 -4.77 10.38
CA PHE A 62 -7.62 -6.17 10.78
C PHE A 62 -6.65 -7.01 9.93
N GLY A 63 -5.92 -7.91 10.60
CA GLY A 63 -5.03 -8.90 9.99
C GLY A 63 -3.70 -8.32 9.46
N PRO A 64 -2.84 -9.16 8.87
CA PRO A 64 -1.61 -8.71 8.20
C PRO A 64 -1.93 -7.85 6.97
N ARG A 65 -1.28 -6.70 6.85
CA ARG A 65 -1.53 -5.70 5.79
C ARG A 65 -0.22 -5.27 5.15
N SER A 66 -0.32 -4.62 3.99
CA SER A 66 0.81 -3.96 3.34
C SER A 66 0.32 -2.81 2.45
N ALA A 67 1.22 -2.17 1.73
CA ALA A 67 0.95 -1.07 0.81
C ALA A 67 1.53 -1.35 -0.58
N GLY A 68 0.98 -0.65 -1.58
CA GLY A 68 1.40 -0.67 -2.97
C GLY A 68 0.81 0.52 -3.71
N CYS A 69 0.92 0.50 -5.03
CA CYS A 69 0.36 1.50 -5.92
C CYS A 69 -0.72 0.88 -6.82
N TYR A 70 -1.64 1.71 -7.32
CA TYR A 70 -2.60 1.28 -8.34
C TYR A 70 -2.72 2.29 -9.48
N ALA A 71 -3.19 1.82 -10.62
CA ALA A 71 -3.65 2.65 -11.73
C ALA A 71 -4.96 2.11 -12.32
N VAL A 72 -5.79 3.02 -12.81
CA VAL A 72 -7.06 2.77 -13.50
C VAL A 72 -7.10 3.59 -14.77
N TRP A 73 -7.42 2.98 -15.90
CA TRP A 73 -7.51 3.65 -17.19
C TRP A 73 -8.59 3.04 -18.08
N ALA A 74 -9.07 3.81 -19.06
CA ALA A 74 -9.95 3.35 -20.12
C ALA A 74 -9.34 3.71 -21.48
N GLY A 75 -9.03 2.69 -22.30
CA GLY A 75 -8.28 2.88 -23.53
C GLY A 75 -6.88 3.46 -23.25
N THR A 76 -6.60 4.67 -23.74
CA THR A 76 -5.36 5.41 -23.45
C THR A 76 -5.54 6.48 -22.38
N SER A 77 -6.75 6.65 -21.85
CA SER A 77 -7.10 7.71 -20.92
C SER A 77 -6.92 7.23 -19.49
N LEU A 78 -5.96 7.82 -18.77
CA LEU A 78 -5.79 7.60 -17.35
C LEU A 78 -7.00 8.17 -16.58
N ILE A 79 -7.60 7.34 -15.71
CA ILE A 79 -8.74 7.73 -14.87
C ILE A 79 -8.25 8.09 -13.48
N ALA A 80 -7.42 7.24 -12.87
CA ALA A 80 -6.89 7.44 -11.53
C ALA A 80 -5.61 6.66 -11.28
N GLN A 81 -4.71 7.24 -10.51
CA GLN A 81 -3.57 6.57 -9.88
C GLN A 81 -3.60 6.86 -8.38
N GLY A 82 -3.10 5.95 -7.56
CA GLY A 82 -3.07 6.19 -6.12
C GLY A 82 -2.31 5.17 -5.28
N CYS A 83 -2.36 5.41 -3.97
CA CYS A 83 -1.95 4.46 -2.95
C CYS A 83 -2.96 3.31 -2.84
N TYR A 84 -2.47 2.08 -2.69
CA TYR A 84 -3.29 0.91 -2.41
C TYR A 84 -2.81 0.26 -1.12
N SER A 85 -3.66 0.21 -0.09
CA SER A 85 -3.35 -0.44 1.20
C SER A 85 -4.44 -1.45 1.51
N ASN A 86 -4.08 -2.71 1.70
CA ASN A 86 -5.04 -3.79 1.92
C ASN A 86 -4.45 -4.95 2.74
N GLN A 87 -5.27 -5.96 3.02
CA GLN A 87 -4.81 -7.22 3.61
C GLN A 87 -3.82 -7.91 2.68
N GLU A 88 -2.80 -8.53 3.27
CA GLU A 88 -1.73 -9.22 2.53
C GLU A 88 -2.26 -10.19 1.48
N ILE A 89 -3.27 -11.00 1.84
CA ILE A 89 -3.84 -11.99 0.92
C ILE A 89 -4.42 -11.36 -0.36
N SER A 90 -5.09 -10.21 -0.23
CA SER A 90 -5.65 -9.48 -1.36
C SER A 90 -4.57 -8.85 -2.23
N LEU A 91 -3.49 -8.36 -1.60
CA LEU A 91 -2.37 -7.76 -2.30
C LEU A 91 -1.57 -8.80 -3.08
N ARG A 92 -1.34 -9.99 -2.51
CA ARG A 92 -0.65 -11.10 -3.20
C ARG A 92 -1.39 -11.55 -4.47
N ASP A 93 -2.71 -11.53 -4.45
CA ASP A 93 -3.54 -11.94 -5.60
C ASP A 93 -3.57 -10.88 -6.71
N GLN A 94 -3.65 -9.60 -6.33
CA GLN A 94 -3.94 -8.51 -7.27
C GLN A 94 -2.73 -7.70 -7.72
N CYS A 95 -1.64 -7.68 -6.95
CA CYS A 95 -0.52 -6.79 -7.16
C CYS A 95 0.69 -7.53 -7.74
N ARG A 96 1.34 -6.92 -8.73
CA ARG A 96 2.59 -7.42 -9.34
C ARG A 96 3.79 -6.68 -8.78
N LYS A 97 4.97 -7.29 -8.85
CA LYS A 97 6.23 -6.63 -8.45
C LYS A 97 6.76 -5.81 -9.64
N ASP A 98 7.18 -4.58 -9.39
CA ASP A 98 7.83 -3.63 -10.32
C ASP A 98 7.03 -3.17 -11.56
N GLU A 99 5.94 -3.82 -11.93
CA GLU A 99 5.13 -3.45 -13.08
C GLU A 99 3.64 -3.30 -12.75
N CYS A 100 3.00 -2.26 -13.29
CA CYS A 100 1.55 -2.11 -13.22
C CYS A 100 0.92 -2.57 -14.54
N LYS A 101 0.51 -3.84 -14.58
CA LYS A 101 -0.09 -4.46 -15.76
C LYS A 101 -1.48 -5.01 -15.43
N SER A 102 -2.45 -4.76 -16.31
CA SER A 102 -3.80 -5.32 -16.12
C SER A 102 -3.86 -6.77 -16.61
N ASP A 103 -4.71 -7.56 -15.97
CA ASP A 103 -4.98 -8.96 -16.33
C ASP A 103 -5.74 -9.09 -17.66
N GLY A 104 -6.10 -7.98 -18.32
CA GLY A 104 -6.89 -7.97 -19.56
C GLY A 104 -8.34 -8.44 -19.41
N LYS A 105 -8.85 -8.61 -18.18
CA LYS A 105 -10.19 -9.15 -17.90
C LYS A 105 -11.36 -8.25 -18.34
N SER A 106 -11.13 -6.94 -18.50
CA SER A 106 -12.17 -5.98 -18.90
C SER A 106 -11.66 -5.08 -20.04
N PRO A 107 -12.35 -5.05 -21.20
CA PRO A 107 -11.95 -4.20 -22.32
C PRO A 107 -12.33 -2.73 -22.13
N VAL A 108 -13.19 -2.42 -21.14
CA VAL A 108 -13.74 -1.06 -20.93
C VAL A 108 -12.91 -0.26 -19.94
N VAL A 109 -12.51 -0.90 -18.83
CA VAL A 109 -11.71 -0.29 -17.77
C VAL A 109 -10.65 -1.28 -17.36
N SER A 110 -9.39 -0.86 -17.42
CA SER A 110 -8.25 -1.61 -16.93
C SER A 110 -7.85 -1.12 -15.55
N PHE A 111 -7.46 -2.08 -14.70
CA PHE A 111 -6.94 -1.86 -13.37
C PHE A 111 -5.63 -2.65 -13.24
N CYS A 112 -4.65 -2.07 -12.56
CA CYS A 112 -3.49 -2.80 -12.06
C CYS A 112 -3.16 -2.35 -10.65
N CYS A 113 -2.56 -3.26 -9.90
CA CYS A 113 -1.86 -2.98 -8.65
C CYS A 113 -0.41 -3.43 -8.79
N CYS A 114 0.50 -2.70 -8.15
CA CYS A 114 1.91 -3.04 -8.15
C CYS A 114 2.62 -2.67 -6.83
N PHE A 115 3.76 -3.33 -6.58
CA PHE A 115 4.72 -2.98 -5.56
C PHE A 115 5.96 -2.37 -6.21
N GLY A 116 6.63 -1.45 -5.51
CA GLY A 116 7.81 -0.75 -6.02
C GLY A 116 7.63 0.76 -6.13
N HIS A 117 8.76 1.46 -6.20
CA HIS A 117 8.80 2.92 -6.30
C HIS A 117 8.22 3.39 -7.64
N LEU A 118 7.14 4.17 -7.59
CA LEU A 118 6.45 4.74 -8.74
C LEU A 118 6.05 3.69 -9.80
N CYS A 119 5.84 2.44 -9.39
CA CYS A 119 5.54 1.33 -10.32
C CYS A 119 4.25 1.54 -11.12
N ASN A 120 3.37 2.44 -10.68
CA ASN A 120 2.10 2.77 -11.31
C ASN A 120 2.14 3.98 -12.25
N ALA A 121 3.34 4.50 -12.56
CA ALA A 121 3.52 5.68 -13.41
C ALA A 121 3.12 5.45 -14.88
#